data_AF-A0A1H9Y1F7-F1
#
_entry.id   AF-A0A1H9Y1F7-F1
#
_cell.length_a   1.000
_cell.length_b   1.000
_cell.length_c   1.000
_cell.angle_alpha   90.00
_cell.angle_beta   90.00
_cell.angle_gamma   90.00
#
_symmetry.space_group_name_H-M   'P 1'
#
loop_
_entity.id
_entity.type
_entity.pdbx_description
1 polymer ?
#
loop_
_entity_poly.entity_id
_entity_poly.type
_entity_poly.pdbx_seq_one_letter_code
_entity_poly.pdbx_strand_id
1 'polypeptide(L)'
;MGKTDSTDDISEDNINEESIDELTFEEALEELETIVEHLERGQLTLDDSIGTFEKGMKLALLCNRKIEASEKKIELLIEKNGKLATEPFSEME
;
A
#
# COMPACT_ATOMS: atom_id res chain seq x y z
N MET A 1 -18.23 -28.76 28.90
CA MET A 1 -17.00 -27.95 28.68
C MET A 1 -16.57 -28.21 27.26
N GLY A 2 -16.61 -27.32 26.29
CA GLY A 2 -16.55 -25.86 26.27
C GLY A 2 -15.76 -25.58 24.99
N LYS A 3 -16.45 -25.12 23.94
CA LYS A 3 -15.88 -24.88 22.61
C LYS A 3 -14.86 -23.74 22.72
N THR A 4 -13.70 -23.87 22.11
CA THR A 4 -12.89 -22.71 21.71
C THR A 4 -12.90 -22.70 20.19
N ASP A 5 -13.94 -22.05 19.68
CA ASP A 5 -13.93 -21.33 18.41
C ASP A 5 -12.94 -20.17 18.62
N SER A 6 -11.84 -20.17 17.88
CA SER A 6 -10.91 -19.04 17.81
C SER A 6 -11.06 -18.44 16.42
N THR A 7 -12.22 -17.86 16.21
CA THR A 7 -12.42 -16.72 15.32
C THR A 7 -12.32 -15.51 16.23
N ASP A 8 -11.28 -14.69 16.06
CA ASP A 8 -11.21 -13.28 16.51
C ASP A 8 -9.79 -12.76 16.23
N ASP A 9 -9.65 -12.07 15.10
CA ASP A 9 -8.83 -10.85 14.90
C ASP A 9 -8.67 -10.64 13.39
N ILE A 10 -9.78 -10.36 12.72
CA ILE A 10 -9.74 -9.51 11.53
C ILE A 10 -10.36 -8.21 12.01
N SER A 11 -9.49 -7.25 12.33
CA SER A 11 -9.88 -5.86 12.51
C SER A 11 -10.57 -5.41 11.23
N GLU A 12 -11.90 -5.33 11.29
CA GLU A 12 -12.73 -4.65 10.30
C GLU A 12 -12.50 -3.14 10.43
N ASP A 13 -11.30 -2.68 10.06
CA ASP A 13 -11.07 -1.26 9.86
C ASP A 13 -11.70 -0.88 8.52
N ASN A 14 -12.93 -0.39 8.66
CA ASN A 14 -13.78 0.10 7.59
C ASN A 14 -13.17 1.41 7.07
N ILE A 15 -12.16 1.32 6.20
CA ILE A 15 -11.53 2.48 5.58
C ILE A 15 -12.53 3.11 4.60
N ASN A 16 -13.01 4.29 4.98
CA ASN A 16 -13.88 5.14 4.19
C ASN A 16 -13.10 5.68 2.97
N GLU A 17 -13.69 5.73 1.77
CA GLU A 17 -12.99 6.15 0.53
C GLU A 17 -12.37 7.57 0.61
N GLU A 18 -12.83 8.43 1.53
CA GLU A 18 -12.33 9.79 1.73
C GLU A 18 -10.96 9.86 2.44
N SER A 19 -10.44 8.78 3.05
CA SER A 19 -9.22 8.82 3.87
C SER A 19 -8.01 8.07 3.31
N ILE A 20 -8.09 7.53 2.09
CA ILE A 20 -6.98 6.73 1.51
C ILE A 20 -5.70 7.56 1.43
N ASP A 21 -5.78 8.83 1.03
CA ASP A 21 -4.60 9.69 0.86
C ASP A 21 -3.87 10.01 2.18
N GLU A 22 -4.51 9.80 3.33
CA GLU A 22 -3.95 10.08 4.66
C GLU A 22 -3.17 8.91 5.26
N LEU A 23 -3.35 7.69 4.73
CA LEU A 23 -2.64 6.49 5.20
C LEU A 23 -1.13 6.69 5.16
N THR A 24 -0.38 6.02 6.03
CA THR A 24 1.08 5.87 5.94
C THR A 24 1.46 4.93 4.78
N PHE A 25 2.77 4.72 4.54
CA PHE A 25 3.19 3.77 3.51
C PHE A 25 2.86 2.34 3.92
N GLU A 26 3.15 2.00 5.18
CA GLU A 26 2.93 0.68 5.76
C GLU A 26 1.45 0.32 5.76
N GLU A 27 0.58 1.22 6.23
CA GLU A 27 -0.88 1.00 6.21
C GLU A 27 -1.43 0.83 4.79
N ALA A 28 -0.97 1.66 3.83
CA ALA A 28 -1.42 1.54 2.44
C ALA A 28 -0.95 0.23 1.78
N LEU A 29 0.23 -0.27 2.16
CA LEU A 29 0.77 -1.53 1.67
C LEU A 29 0.00 -2.73 2.24
N GLU A 30 -0.27 -2.74 3.54
CA GLU A 30 -1.03 -3.80 4.22
C GLU A 30 -2.46 -3.92 3.64
N GLU A 31 -3.12 -2.80 3.40
CA GLU A 31 -4.42 -2.76 2.73
C GLU A 31 -4.36 -3.28 1.29
N LEU A 32 -3.29 -2.95 0.56
CA LEU A 32 -3.10 -3.44 -0.80
C LEU A 32 -2.87 -4.96 -0.84
N GLU A 33 -2.06 -5.49 0.07
CA GLU A 33 -1.84 -6.93 0.22
C GLU A 33 -3.16 -7.65 0.53
N THR A 34 -3.95 -7.09 1.45
CA THR A 34 -5.29 -7.61 1.77
C THR A 34 -6.19 -7.65 0.53
N ILE A 35 -6.20 -6.60 -0.28
CA ILE A 35 -6.98 -6.55 -1.53
C ILE A 35 -6.53 -7.63 -2.52
N VAL A 36 -5.22 -7.80 -2.69
CA VAL A 36 -4.66 -8.84 -3.57
C VAL A 36 -5.11 -10.22 -3.11
N GLU A 37 -5.02 -10.52 -1.82
CA GLU A 37 -5.52 -11.79 -1.28
C GLU A 37 -7.01 -12.02 -1.57
N HIS A 38 -7.85 -10.98 -1.44
CA HIS A 38 -9.29 -11.11 -1.70
C HIS A 38 -9.59 -11.39 -3.17
N LEU A 39 -8.86 -10.73 -4.09
CA LEU A 39 -8.99 -10.97 -5.53
C LEU A 39 -8.52 -12.38 -5.91
N GLU A 40 -7.41 -12.84 -5.33
CA GLU A 40 -6.85 -14.17 -5.60
C GLU A 40 -7.72 -15.32 -5.10
N ARG A 41 -8.46 -15.11 -4.00
CA ARG A 41 -9.42 -16.10 -3.48
C ARG A 41 -10.59 -16.37 -4.45
N GLY A 42 -10.90 -15.44 -5.35
CA GLY A 42 -11.89 -15.62 -6.42
C GLY A 42 -13.33 -15.80 -5.94
N GLN A 43 -13.67 -15.32 -4.74
CA GLN A 43 -15.00 -15.46 -4.13
C GLN A 43 -15.90 -14.22 -4.33
N LEU A 44 -15.38 -13.17 -4.96
CA LEU A 44 -16.09 -11.92 -5.20
C LEU A 44 -17.01 -12.03 -6.44
N THR A 45 -18.12 -11.30 -6.42
CA THR A 45 -18.90 -11.10 -7.65
C THR A 45 -18.13 -10.23 -8.64
N LEU A 46 -18.56 -10.18 -9.89
CA LEU A 46 -17.90 -9.34 -10.91
C LEU A 46 -17.89 -7.86 -10.50
N ASP A 47 -19.02 -7.34 -10.03
CA ASP A 47 -19.14 -5.93 -9.64
C ASP A 47 -18.26 -5.62 -8.42
N ASP A 48 -18.24 -6.51 -7.42
CA ASP A 48 -17.37 -6.37 -6.24
C ASP A 48 -15.88 -6.46 -6.62
N SER A 49 -15.53 -7.33 -7.56
CA SER A 49 -14.16 -7.48 -8.06
C SER A 49 -13.67 -6.20 -8.72
N ILE A 50 -14.53 -5.50 -9.48
CA ILE A 50 -14.20 -4.23 -10.12
C ILE A 50 -13.93 -3.15 -9.06
N GLY A 51 -14.83 -2.97 -8.09
CA GLY A 51 -14.63 -1.99 -7.02
C GLY A 51 -13.38 -2.27 -6.17
N THR A 52 -13.14 -3.56 -5.88
CA THR A 52 -11.95 -4.01 -5.13
C THR A 52 -10.66 -3.72 -5.90
N PHE A 53 -10.65 -3.96 -7.21
CA PHE A 53 -9.54 -3.62 -8.09
C PHE A 53 -9.27 -2.12 -8.16
N GLU A 54 -10.31 -1.29 -8.27
CA GLU A 54 -10.17 0.17 -8.25
C GLU A 54 -9.57 0.69 -6.94
N LYS A 55 -10.00 0.16 -5.78
CA LYS A 55 -9.38 0.48 -4.48
C LYS A 55 -7.90 0.06 -4.47
N GLY A 56 -7.57 -1.13 -4.96
CA GLY A 56 -6.19 -1.61 -5.07
C GLY A 56 -5.31 -0.69 -5.94
N MET A 57 -5.82 -0.21 -7.07
CA MET A 57 -5.11 0.75 -7.92
C MET A 57 -4.83 2.08 -7.20
N LYS A 58 -5.79 2.60 -6.43
CA LYS A 58 -5.62 3.84 -5.65
C LYS A 58 -4.51 3.67 -4.61
N LEU A 59 -4.49 2.55 -3.89
CA LEU A 59 -3.46 2.25 -2.88
C LEU A 59 -2.07 2.08 -3.52
N ALA A 60 -1.98 1.34 -4.63
CA ALA A 60 -0.71 1.18 -5.35
C ALA A 60 -0.12 2.53 -5.81
N LEU A 61 -0.98 3.44 -6.29
CA LEU A 61 -0.57 4.78 -6.66
C LEU A 61 -0.09 5.58 -5.44
N LEU A 62 -0.79 5.48 -4.31
CA LEU A 62 -0.39 6.13 -3.07
C LEU A 62 0.99 5.65 -2.57
N CYS A 63 1.22 4.33 -2.57
CA CYS A 63 2.51 3.74 -2.20
C CYS A 63 3.65 4.33 -3.04
N ASN A 64 3.48 4.36 -4.36
CA ASN A 64 4.47 4.97 -5.27
C ASN A 64 4.72 6.44 -4.95
N ARG A 65 3.68 7.25 -4.73
CA ARG A 65 3.84 8.66 -4.37
C ARG A 65 4.63 8.86 -3.08
N LYS A 66 4.45 7.99 -2.08
CA LYS A 66 5.19 8.05 -0.81
C LYS A 66 6.66 7.67 -0.98
N ILE A 67 6.96 6.68 -1.81
CA ILE A 67 8.33 6.32 -2.18
C ILE A 67 9.01 7.51 -2.86
N GLU A 68 8.41 8.06 -3.92
CA GLU A 68 8.97 9.21 -4.65
C GLU A 68 9.21 10.43 -3.74
N ALA A 69 8.28 10.72 -2.83
CA ALA A 69 8.43 11.81 -1.87
C ALA A 69 9.61 11.58 -0.92
N SER A 70 9.83 10.33 -0.51
CA SER A 70 10.94 9.93 0.36
C SER A 70 12.27 10.02 -0.36
N GLU A 71 12.35 9.56 -1.60
CA GLU A 71 13.53 9.67 -2.46
C GLU A 71 13.96 11.13 -2.65
N LYS A 72 13.01 12.01 -3.02
CA LYS A 72 13.26 13.47 -3.15
C LYS A 72 13.78 14.08 -1.85
N LYS A 73 13.25 13.64 -0.71
CA LYS A 73 13.70 14.14 0.59
C LYS A 73 15.15 13.71 0.87
N ILE A 74 15.52 12.48 0.52
CA ILE A 74 16.90 11.99 0.63
C ILE A 74 17.83 12.80 -0.27
N GLU A 75 17.45 13.02 -1.53
CA GLU A 75 18.21 13.83 -2.49
C GLU A 75 18.48 15.24 -1.97
N LEU A 76 17.47 15.93 -1.44
CA LEU A 76 17.64 17.28 -0.87
C LEU A 76 18.54 17.31 0.38
N LEU A 77 18.52 16.27 1.23
CA LEU A 77 19.40 16.18 2.40
C LEU A 77 20.86 15.96 1.97
N ILE A 78 21.04 15.17 0.93
CA ILE A 78 22.31 14.89 0.26
C ILE A 78 22.91 16.18 -0.33
N GLU A 79 22.15 16.95 -1.09
CA GLU A 79 22.59 18.21 -1.70
C GLU A 79 23.08 19.23 -0.65
N LYS A 80 22.37 19.34 0.48
CA LYS A 80 22.72 20.26 1.57
C LYS A 80 24.07 19.94 2.23
N ASN A 81 24.57 18.72 2.12
CA ASN A 81 25.86 18.30 2.69
C ASN A 81 27.06 18.50 1.75
N GLY A 82 26.87 19.16 0.59
CA GLY A 82 27.96 19.79 -0.18
C GLY A 82 28.85 18.85 -1.01
N LYS A 83 28.51 17.57 -1.10
CA LYS A 83 29.09 16.63 -2.07
C LYS A 83 28.04 15.60 -2.41
N LEU A 84 27.60 15.49 -3.67
CA LEU A 84 27.18 14.20 -4.22
C LEU A 84 27.10 14.21 -5.75
N ALA A 85 27.65 13.13 -6.30
CA ALA A 85 27.28 12.61 -7.61
C ALA A 85 26.17 11.59 -7.37
N THR A 86 25.02 11.81 -7.99
CA THR A 86 23.98 10.79 -8.10
C THR A 86 24.24 10.01 -9.40
N GLU A 87 24.21 8.69 -9.31
CA GLU A 87 24.15 7.82 -10.48
C GLU A 87 22.72 7.29 -10.56
N PRO A 88 22.09 7.25 -11.74
CA PRO A 88 20.82 6.56 -11.92
C PRO A 88 20.97 5.13 -11.41
N PHE A 89 20.00 4.64 -10.64
CA PHE A 89 19.93 3.22 -10.34
C PHE A 89 19.59 2.49 -11.64
N SER A 90 20.61 2.03 -12.37
CA SER A 90 20.42 1.12 -13.48
C SER A 90 20.01 -0.22 -12.89
N GLU A 91 18.79 -0.66 -13.13
CA GLU A 91 18.42 -2.06 -12.98
C GLU A 91 19.48 -2.90 -13.72
N MET A 92 20.22 -3.72 -12.98
CA MET A 92 21.14 -4.68 -13.60
C MET A 92 20.26 -5.65 -14.41
N GLU A 93 20.41 -5.63 -15.74
CA GLU A 93 19.87 -6.65 -16.66
C GLU A 93 20.31 -8.07 -16.26
#